data_AF-A0A2R3SK29-F1
#
_entry.id   AF-A0A2R3SK29-F1
#
_cell.length_a   1.000
_cell.length_b   1.000
_cell.length_c   1.000
_cell.angle_alpha   90.00
_cell.angle_beta   90.00
_cell.angle_gamma   90.00
#
_symmetry.space_group_name_H-M   'P 1'
#
loop_
_entity.id
_entity.type
_entity.pdbx_description
1 polymer ?
#
loop_
_entity_poly.entity_id
_entity_poly.type
_entity_poly.pdbx_seq_one_letter_code
_entity_poly.pdbx_strand_id
1 'polypeptide(L)'
;MVGLEFFYFLFFLNLLLVVFRLKSILVILFAFEFIIVNIFFLLAFLSTPLDSSYVLIFLAIMACEASIGLTLMVSILRQGGNDNVNVSSSLAIDS
;
A
#
# COMPACT_ATOMS: atom_id res chain seq x y z
N MET A 1 -5.24 15.45 -25.23
CA MET A 1 -6.61 15.11 -24.79
C MET A 1 -6.77 13.61 -24.52
N VAL A 2 -6.37 12.71 -25.44
CA VAL A 2 -6.50 11.24 -25.27
C VAL A 2 -5.77 10.67 -24.04
N GLY A 3 -4.62 11.24 -23.65
CA GLY A 3 -3.84 10.73 -22.51
C GLY A 3 -4.58 10.77 -21.16
N LEU A 4 -5.35 11.84 -20.90
CA LEU A 4 -6.04 12.02 -19.62
C LEU A 4 -7.13 10.96 -19.40
N GLU A 5 -7.90 10.65 -20.45
CA GLU A 5 -8.95 9.61 -20.42
C GLU A 5 -8.38 8.23 -20.07
N PHE A 6 -7.18 7.91 -20.57
CA PHE A 6 -6.49 6.66 -20.27
C PHE A 6 -6.07 6.58 -18.79
N PHE A 7 -5.61 7.68 -18.19
CA PHE A 7 -5.28 7.73 -16.76
C PHE A 7 -6.51 7.53 -15.87
N TYR A 8 -7.63 8.19 -16.19
CA TYR A 8 -8.88 7.99 -15.46
C TYR A 8 -9.38 6.55 -15.56
N PHE A 9 -9.26 5.92 -16.74
CA PHE A 9 -9.62 4.52 -16.92
C PHE A 9 -8.75 3.58 -16.08
N LEU A 10 -7.43 3.79 -16.07
CA LEU A 10 -6.49 3.00 -15.25
C LEU A 10 -6.74 3.18 -13.75
N PHE A 11 -7.02 4.40 -13.31
CA PHE A 11 -7.37 4.68 -11.91
C PHE A 11 -8.65 3.95 -11.51
N PHE A 12 -9.69 3.99 -12.35
CA PHE A 12 -10.95 3.29 -12.09
C PHE A 12 -10.77 1.76 -12.06
N LEU A 13 -9.96 1.20 -12.97
CA LEU A 13 -9.64 -0.23 -12.97
C LEU A 13 -8.90 -0.64 -11.70
N ASN A 14 -7.98 0.20 -11.23
CA ASN A 14 -7.25 -0.05 -9.99
C ASN A 14 -8.17 0.01 -8.76
N LEU A 15 -9.06 0.99 -8.69
CA LEU A 15 -10.07 1.08 -7.63
C LEU A 15 -11.00 -0.15 -7.64
N LEU A 16 -11.40 -0.60 -8.82
CA LEU A 16 -12.22 -1.80 -8.98
C LEU A 16 -11.49 -3.06 -8.48
N LEU A 17 -10.20 -3.19 -8.77
CA LEU A 17 -9.34 -4.28 -8.28
C LEU A 17 -9.29 -4.31 -6.74
N VAL A 18 -9.21 -3.15 -6.09
CA VAL A 18 -9.25 -3.04 -4.61
C VAL A 18 -10.55 -3.61 -4.07
N VAL A 19 -11.67 -3.18 -4.63
CA VAL A 19 -13.01 -3.59 -4.17
C VAL A 19 -13.19 -5.10 -4.31
N PHE A 20 -12.66 -5.72 -5.38
CA PHE A 20 -12.80 -7.16 -5.60
C PHE A 20 -11.86 -8.04 -4.75
N ARG A 21 -10.75 -7.52 -4.22
CA ARG A 21 -9.69 -8.32 -3.59
C ARG A 21 -9.40 -7.91 -2.14
N LEU A 22 -10.44 -7.55 -1.39
CA LEU A 22 -10.37 -7.11 0.01
C LEU A 22 -9.87 -8.17 1.02
N LYS A 23 -9.76 -9.45 0.64
CA LYS A 23 -9.38 -10.54 1.57
C LYS A 23 -7.89 -10.61 1.91
N SER A 24 -7.03 -10.05 1.06
CA SER A 24 -5.59 -10.09 1.29
C SER A 24 -5.10 -8.66 1.48
N ILE A 25 -4.63 -8.35 2.69
CA ILE A 25 -4.09 -7.03 3.06
C ILE A 25 -3.01 -6.56 2.06
N LEU A 26 -2.33 -7.50 1.39
CA LEU A 26 -1.27 -7.23 0.41
C LEU A 26 -1.82 -6.58 -0.85
N VAL A 27 -3.01 -7.00 -1.28
CA VAL A 27 -3.65 -6.44 -2.48
C VAL A 27 -4.13 -5.01 -2.23
N ILE A 28 -4.53 -4.72 -0.99
CA ILE A 28 -4.87 -3.35 -0.56
C ILE A 28 -3.63 -2.46 -0.55
N LEU A 29 -2.49 -2.95 -0.03
CA LEU A 29 -1.21 -2.23 -0.04
C LEU A 29 -0.68 -1.96 -1.46
N PHE A 30 -0.73 -2.96 -2.34
CA PHE A 30 -0.28 -2.81 -3.72
C PHE A 30 -1.13 -1.80 -4.50
N ALA A 31 -2.43 -1.74 -4.24
CA ALA A 31 -3.28 -0.73 -4.85
C ALA A 31 -2.99 0.69 -4.35
N PHE A 32 -2.59 0.83 -3.08
CA PHE A 32 -2.18 2.12 -2.54
C PHE A 32 -0.95 2.70 -3.27
N GLU A 33 0.04 1.85 -3.54
CA GLU A 33 1.21 2.21 -4.34
C GLU A 33 0.84 2.64 -5.76
N PHE A 34 -0.13 1.95 -6.38
CA PHE A 34 -0.61 2.28 -7.72
C PHE A 34 -1.41 3.60 -7.79
N ILE A 35 -2.09 3.98 -6.71
CA ILE A 35 -2.76 5.29 -6.57
C ILE A 35 -1.73 6.43 -6.52
N ILE A 36 -0.65 6.25 -5.76
CA ILE A 36 0.44 7.24 -5.65
C ILE A 36 1.12 7.46 -7.01
N VAL A 37 1.37 6.39 -7.77
CA VAL A 37 1.95 6.51 -9.11
C VAL A 37 1.01 7.23 -10.08
N ASN A 38 -0.31 6.99 -10.01
CA ASN A 38 -1.28 7.73 -10.83
C ASN A 38 -1.31 9.22 -10.50
N ILE A 39 -1.23 9.59 -9.22
CA ILE A 39 -1.21 11.00 -8.81
C ILE A 39 0.05 11.72 -9.33
N PHE A 40 1.20 11.03 -9.29
CA PHE A 40 2.45 11.55 -9.82
C PHE A 40 2.38 11.78 -11.34
N PHE A 41 1.83 10.82 -12.08
CA PHE A 41 1.70 10.96 -13.52
C PHE A 41 0.71 12.07 -13.91
N LEU A 42 -0.40 12.22 -13.19
CA LEU A 42 -1.33 13.34 -13.37
C LEU A 42 -0.63 14.70 -13.16
N LEU A 43 0.17 14.81 -12.09
CA LEU A 43 0.92 16.02 -11.77
C LEU A 43 1.94 16.37 -12.86
N ALA A 44 2.64 15.35 -13.36
CA ALA A 44 3.57 15.50 -14.48
C ALA A 44 2.84 15.91 -15.78
N PHE A 45 1.66 15.37 -16.04
CA PHE A 45 0.85 15.70 -17.23
C PHE A 45 0.28 17.13 -17.18
N LEU A 46 -0.11 17.60 -15.99
CA LEU A 46 -0.66 18.94 -15.80
C LEU A 46 0.40 20.04 -16.00
N SER A 47 1.70 19.69 -16.14
CA SER A 47 2.82 20.64 -16.33
C SER A 47 2.79 21.78 -15.30
N THR A 48 2.37 21.48 -14.08
CA THR A 48 2.39 22.47 -13.00
C THR A 48 3.82 22.85 -12.69
N PRO A 49 4.16 24.14 -12.53
CA PRO A 49 5.49 24.58 -12.12
C PRO A 49 5.67 24.29 -10.62
N LEU A 50 5.77 23.01 -10.27
CA LEU A 50 6.22 22.56 -8.97
C LEU A 50 7.70 22.25 -9.09
N ASP A 51 8.51 22.73 -8.14
CA ASP A 51 9.90 22.34 -8.13
C ASP A 51 10.00 20.83 -7.97
N SER A 52 10.82 20.22 -8.82
CA SER A 52 11.04 18.78 -8.88
C SER A 52 11.50 18.20 -7.54
N SER A 53 12.16 19.01 -6.70
CA SER A 53 12.54 18.68 -5.33
C SER A 53 11.33 18.39 -4.42
N TYR A 54 10.26 19.19 -4.48
CA TYR A 54 9.07 18.95 -3.67
C TYR A 54 8.34 17.67 -4.09
N VAL A 55 8.31 17.37 -5.40
CA VAL A 55 7.69 16.15 -5.92
C VAL A 55 8.45 14.91 -5.46
N LEU A 56 9.79 14.95 -5.44
CA LEU A 56 10.62 13.85 -4.94
C LEU A 56 10.47 13.63 -3.43
N ILE A 57 10.41 14.71 -2.64
CA ILE A 57 10.15 14.63 -1.20
C ILE A 57 8.78 13.99 -0.94
N PHE A 58 7.74 14.41 -1.68
CA PHE A 58 6.40 13.85 -1.55
C PHE A 58 6.38 12.35 -1.87
N LEU A 59 7.04 11.93 -2.96
CA LEU A 59 7.13 10.53 -3.35
C LEU A 59 7.84 9.67 -2.29
N ALA A 60 8.91 10.20 -1.68
CA ALA A 60 9.66 9.51 -0.62
C ALA A 60 8.82 9.30 0.66
N ILE A 61 8.03 10.30 1.06
CA ILE A 61 7.13 10.19 2.21
C ILE A 61 6.05 9.12 1.94
N MET A 62 5.44 9.12 0.75
CA MET A 62 4.43 8.12 0.39
C MET A 62 4.99 6.70 0.34
N ALA A 63 6.24 6.52 -0.14
CA ALA A 63 6.92 5.23 -0.12
C ALA A 63 7.22 4.73 1.32
N CYS A 64 7.52 5.66 2.24
CA CYS A 64 7.73 5.33 3.65
C CYS A 64 6.44 4.80 4.31
N GLU A 65 5.30 5.45 4.04
CA GLU A 65 3.99 4.99 4.52
C GLU A 65 3.63 3.59 3.99
N ALA A 66 3.93 3.31 2.71
CA ALA A 66 3.74 1.99 2.13
C ALA A 66 4.63 0.92 2.82
N SER A 67 5.88 1.25 3.14
CA SER A 67 6.81 0.37 3.87
C SER A 67 6.33 0.07 5.30
N ILE A 68 5.77 1.07 6.00
CA ILE A 68 5.17 0.89 7.32
C ILE A 68 3.98 -0.08 7.24
N GLY A 69 3.11 0.09 6.24
CA GLY A 69 1.97 -0.80 6.03
C GLY A 69 2.39 -2.24 5.66
N LEU A 70 3.44 -2.41 4.86
CA LEU A 70 4.04 -3.74 4.58
C LEU A 70 4.59 -4.39 5.86
N THR A 71 5.28 -3.62 6.71
CA THR A 71 5.82 -4.11 7.98
C THR A 71 4.71 -4.57 8.92
N LEU A 72 3.61 -3.81 8.99
CA LEU A 72 2.41 -4.20 9.73
C LEU A 72 1.79 -5.48 9.17
N MET A 73 1.71 -5.60 7.85
CA MET A 73 1.16 -6.81 7.25
C MET A 73 1.99 -8.06 7.60
N VAL A 74 3.31 -7.96 7.53
CA VAL A 74 4.22 -9.05 7.90
C VAL A 74 4.08 -9.42 9.40
N SER A 75 3.83 -8.45 10.27
CA SER A 75 3.64 -8.72 11.71
C SER A 75 2.33 -9.46 12.01
N ILE A 76 1.24 -9.16 11.28
CA ILE A 76 -0.04 -9.88 11.37
C ILE A 76 0.11 -11.31 10.84
N LEU A 77 0.81 -11.48 9.71
CA LEU A 77 1.11 -12.81 9.14
C LEU A 77 1.91 -13.69 10.12
N ARG A 78 2.88 -13.12 10.86
CA ARG A 78 3.69 -13.86 11.82
C ARG A 78 2.92 -14.25 13.10
N GLN A 79 1.92 -13.46 13.50
CA GLN A 79 1.07 -13.76 14.67
C GLN A 79 0.04 -14.84 14.34
N GLY A 80 -0.64 -14.76 13.18
CA GLY A 80 -1.65 -15.75 12.78
C GLY A 80 -1.14 -17.18 12.60
N GLY A 81 0.18 -17.40 12.53
CA GLY A 81 0.80 -18.73 12.51
C GLY A 81 1.39 -19.21 13.84
N ASN A 82 1.50 -18.34 14.86
CA ASN A 82 2.21 -18.64 16.11
C ASN A 82 1.28 -18.89 17.33
N ASP A 83 -0.02 -18.72 17.17
CA ASP A 83 -0.99 -18.84 18.27
C ASP A 83 -1.24 -20.28 18.76
N ASN A 84 -0.57 -21.29 18.18
CA ASN A 84 -0.77 -22.70 18.54
C ASN A 84 0.42 -23.36 19.28
N VAL A 85 1.46 -22.62 19.67
CA VAL A 85 2.69 -23.22 20.26
C VAL A 85 2.95 -22.81 21.72
N ASN A 86 2.38 -21.71 22.23
CA ASN A 86 2.77 -21.17 23.55
C ASN A 86 1.69 -21.15 24.66
N VAL A 87 0.53 -21.77 24.46
CA VAL A 87 -0.44 -21.95 25.56
C VAL A 87 -0.18 -23.24 26.36
N SER A 88 0.54 -24.22 25.81
CA SER A 88 0.82 -25.49 26.49
C SER A 88 2.12 -25.52 27.31
N SER A 89 3.02 -24.54 27.16
CA SER A 89 4.36 -24.57 27.78
C SER A 89 4.60 -23.52 28.89
N SER A 90 3.71 -22.54 29.06
CA SER A 90 3.84 -21.48 30.09
C SER A 90 3.02 -21.73 31.37
N LEU A 91 2.12 -22.71 31.39
CA LEU A 91 1.30 -23.07 32.56
C LEU A 91 1.85 -24.28 33.35
N ALA A 92 3.00 -24.86 32.96
CA ALA A 92 3.58 -26.06 33.59
C ALA A 92 4.95 -25.84 34.25
N ILE A 93 5.41 -24.59 34.42
CA ILE A 93 6.71 -24.28 35.05
C ILE A 93 6.55 -23.57 36.42
N ASP A 94 5.33 -23.39 36.93
CA ASP A 94 5.09 -22.85 38.28
C ASP A 94 4.43 -23.88 39.22
N SER A 95 5.06 -25.06 39.35
CA SER A 95 4.78 -26.06 40.39
C SER A 95 6.03 -26.89 40.71
#